data_AF-A0AAU7CRY1-F1
#
_entry.id   AF-A0AAU7CRY1-F1
#
_cell.length_a   1.000
_cell.length_b   1.000
_cell.length_c   1.000
_cell.angle_alpha   90.00
_cell.angle_beta   90.00
_cell.angle_gamma   90.00
#
_symmetry.space_group_name_H-M   'P 1'
#
loop_
_entity.id
_entity.type
_entity.pdbx_description
1 polymer ?
#
loop_
_entity_poly.entity_id
_entity_poly.type
_entity_poly.pdbx_seq_one_letter_code
_entity_poly.pdbx_strand_id
1 'polypeptide(L)'
;MALKGARTTDEYFDEVPVARISSGVPWQIWIVVFMLGLEGIGNLLSIPYQPQAARWLAFKCLAITGLIRGWRFVFWLSLVVAGMHVLGFSLRAPFVAFLNLMDVLLVASSFRHFYPQADSSPHTLKPQVREIHL
;
A
#
# COMPACT_ATOMS: atom_id res chain seq x y z
N MET A 1 -41.85 -31.79 -42.69
CA MET A 1 -41.85 -30.45 -42.07
C MET A 1 -41.73 -30.65 -40.57
N ALA A 2 -40.50 -30.64 -40.03
CA ALA A 2 -40.22 -30.86 -38.61
C ALA A 2 -39.14 -29.85 -38.20
N LEU A 3 -39.52 -28.88 -37.37
CA LEU A 3 -38.65 -27.81 -36.92
C LEU A 3 -37.69 -28.35 -35.85
N LYS A 4 -36.41 -28.30 -36.21
CA LYS A 4 -35.24 -28.68 -35.42
C LYS A 4 -35.12 -27.73 -34.22
N GLY A 5 -35.11 -28.31 -33.02
CA GLY A 5 -35.18 -27.62 -31.74
C GLY A 5 -34.13 -26.52 -31.57
N ALA A 6 -34.61 -25.37 -31.11
CA ALA A 6 -33.80 -24.25 -30.65
C ALA A 6 -33.00 -24.70 -29.42
N ARG A 7 -31.68 -24.76 -29.57
CA ARG A 7 -30.72 -24.98 -28.49
C ARG A 7 -30.59 -23.67 -27.73
N THR A 8 -31.16 -23.62 -26.53
CA THR A 8 -31.10 -22.51 -25.58
C THR A 8 -29.66 -22.22 -25.19
N THR A 9 -29.18 -21.02 -25.54
CA THR A 9 -27.83 -20.49 -25.28
C THR A 9 -27.72 -19.82 -23.92
N ASP A 10 -28.38 -20.37 -22.88
CA ASP A 10 -28.52 -19.70 -21.58
C ASP A 10 -27.54 -20.20 -20.50
N GLU A 11 -26.65 -21.15 -20.81
CA GLU A 11 -25.74 -21.79 -19.84
C GLU A 11 -24.25 -21.48 -20.07
N TYR A 12 -23.93 -20.25 -20.49
CA TYR A 12 -22.52 -19.83 -20.59
C TYR A 12 -22.30 -18.37 -20.17
N PHE A 13 -23.04 -17.90 -19.16
CA PHE A 13 -22.47 -16.89 -18.28
C PHE A 13 -21.58 -17.62 -17.29
N ASP A 14 -20.41 -18.03 -17.80
CA ASP A 14 -19.23 -18.24 -16.98
C ASP A 14 -19.19 -17.07 -16.00
N GLU A 15 -19.20 -17.40 -14.72
CA GLU A 15 -18.95 -16.47 -13.63
C GLU A 15 -17.59 -15.84 -13.93
N VAL A 16 -17.60 -14.70 -14.64
CA VAL A 16 -16.41 -13.88 -14.81
C VAL A 16 -15.98 -13.63 -13.38
N PRO A 17 -14.83 -14.16 -12.93
CA PRO A 17 -14.42 -13.97 -11.56
C PRO A 17 -14.29 -12.47 -11.43
N VAL A 18 -15.26 -11.86 -10.75
CA VAL A 18 -15.23 -10.45 -10.39
C VAL A 18 -14.08 -10.39 -9.42
N ALA A 19 -12.88 -10.21 -9.94
CA ALA A 19 -11.67 -10.05 -9.19
C ALA A 19 -12.01 -8.96 -8.20
N ARG A 20 -12.20 -9.34 -6.92
CA ARG A 20 -12.50 -8.39 -5.87
C ARG A 20 -11.25 -7.56 -5.73
N ILE A 21 -11.21 -6.46 -6.48
CA ILE A 21 -10.32 -5.35 -6.22
C ILE A 21 -10.77 -4.90 -4.84
N SER A 22 -10.10 -5.38 -3.78
CA SER A 22 -10.24 -4.80 -2.47
C SER A 22 -9.65 -3.39 -2.59
N SER A 23 -10.46 -2.44 -3.02
CA SER A 23 -10.11 -1.05 -3.30
C SER A 23 -9.88 -0.23 -2.02
N GLY A 24 -9.45 -0.89 -0.95
CA GLY A 24 -9.20 -0.31 0.36
C GLY A 24 -7.72 -0.14 0.63
N VAL A 25 -7.38 0.94 1.33
CA VAL A 25 -6.07 1.15 1.93
C VAL A 25 -5.79 0.00 2.92
N PRO A 26 -4.65 -0.72 2.80
CA PRO A 26 -4.30 -1.81 3.72
C PRO A 26 -4.38 -1.36 5.19
N TRP A 27 -4.89 -2.22 6.07
CA TRP A 27 -5.03 -1.91 7.51
C TRP A 27 -3.68 -1.54 8.16
N GLN A 28 -2.56 -2.04 7.66
CA GLN A 28 -1.21 -1.67 8.11
C GLN A 28 -0.92 -0.18 7.92
N ILE A 29 -1.40 0.43 6.83
CA ILE A 29 -1.21 1.87 6.59
C ILE A 29 -1.99 2.67 7.63
N TRP A 30 -3.19 2.21 8.04
CA TRP A 30 -3.95 2.87 9.10
C TRP A 30 -3.22 2.86 10.45
N ILE A 31 -2.50 1.78 10.78
CA ILE A 31 -1.66 1.72 11.99
C ILE A 31 -0.53 2.73 11.92
N VAL A 32 0.17 2.80 10.79
CA VAL A 32 1.24 3.78 10.56
C VAL A 32 0.70 5.21 10.69
N VAL A 33 -0.46 5.49 10.08
CA VAL A 33 -1.11 6.81 10.18
C VAL A 33 -1.48 7.13 11.63
N PHE A 34 -1.97 6.16 12.39
CA PHE A 34 -2.30 6.33 13.80
C PHE A 34 -1.05 6.62 14.66
N MET A 35 0.03 5.87 14.45
CA MET A 35 1.31 6.07 15.14
C MET A 35 1.93 7.43 14.82
N LEU A 36 2.02 7.79 13.54
CA LEU A 36 2.46 9.11 13.08
C LEU A 36 1.60 10.23 13.66
N GLY A 37 0.28 10.00 13.81
CA GLY A 37 -0.65 10.93 14.41
C GLY A 37 -0.35 11.18 15.90
N LEU A 38 -0.17 10.11 16.68
CA LEU A 38 0.19 10.21 18.10
C LEU A 38 1.54 10.91 18.29
N GLU A 39 2.54 10.54 17.49
CA GLU A 39 3.85 11.18 17.50
C GLU A 39 3.76 12.66 17.05
N GLY A 40 2.83 12.97 16.14
CA GLY A 40 2.52 14.32 15.69
C GLY A 40 1.95 15.19 16.81
N ILE A 41 1.09 14.64 17.68
CA ILE A 41 0.57 15.35 18.85
C ILE A 41 1.72 15.74 19.80
N GLY A 42 2.65 14.83 20.05
CA GLY A 42 3.84 15.14 20.86
C GLY A 42 4.67 16.29 20.27
N ASN A 43 4.87 16.29 18.95
CA ASN A 43 5.54 17.39 18.26
C ASN A 43 4.76 18.70 18.36
N LEU A 44 3.43 18.67 18.19
CA LEU A 44 2.56 19.84 18.27
C LEU A 44 2.67 20.51 19.64
N LEU A 45 2.63 19.73 20.72
CA LEU A 45 2.79 20.22 22.09
C LEU A 45 4.20 20.75 22.38
N SER A 46 5.21 20.28 21.63
CA SER A 46 6.60 20.69 21.79
C SER A 46 6.96 21.98 21.04
N ILE A 47 6.10 22.46 20.13
CA ILE A 47 6.36 23.66 19.30
C ILE A 47 6.78 24.90 20.11
N PRO A 48 6.14 25.24 21.25
CA PRO A 48 6.51 26.43 22.02
C PRO A 48 7.96 26.40 22.53
N TYR A 49 8.49 25.20 22.79
CA TYR A 49 9.84 25.01 23.33
C TYR A 49 10.87 24.72 22.22
N GLN A 50 10.42 24.13 21.13
CA GLN A 50 11.27 23.64 20.05
C GLN A 50 10.60 23.93 18.70
N PRO A 51 10.83 25.11 18.09
CA PRO A 51 10.18 25.48 16.83
C PRO A 51 10.51 24.53 15.67
N GLN A 52 11.59 23.75 15.77
CA GLN A 52 11.90 22.68 14.82
C GLN A 52 10.80 21.59 14.79
N ALA A 53 10.06 21.39 15.88
CA ALA A 53 8.95 20.44 15.95
C ALA A 53 7.83 20.74 14.93
N ALA A 54 7.65 22.00 14.53
CA ALA A 54 6.69 22.38 13.50
C ALA A 54 7.07 21.83 12.11
N ARG A 55 8.38 21.82 11.78
CA ARG A 55 8.87 21.23 10.52
C ARG A 55 8.65 19.71 10.52
N TRP A 56 8.90 19.08 11.66
CA TRP A 56 8.66 17.64 11.83
C TRP A 56 7.18 17.28 11.75
N LEU A 57 6.30 18.11 12.31
CA LEU A 57 4.86 17.93 12.18
C LEU A 57 4.42 18.05 10.72
N ALA A 58 4.89 19.06 9.99
CA ALA A 58 4.60 19.22 8.56
C ALA A 58 5.08 18.00 7.74
N PHE A 59 6.26 17.47 8.06
CA PHE A 59 6.77 16.24 7.44
C PHE A 59 5.86 15.04 7.71
N LYS A 60 5.40 14.84 8.95
CA LYS A 60 4.46 13.75 9.31
C LYS A 60 3.13 13.88 8.56
N CYS A 61 2.59 15.09 8.45
CA CYS A 61 1.38 15.35 7.66
C CYS A 61 1.58 15.01 6.17
N LEU A 62 2.74 15.34 5.61
CA LEU A 62 3.11 14.98 4.24
C LEU A 62 3.24 13.46 4.09
N ALA A 63 3.88 12.79 5.04
CA ALA A 63 4.02 11.33 5.06
C ALA A 63 2.67 10.62 5.11
N ILE A 64 1.77 11.03 6.02
CA ILE A 64 0.40 10.50 6.12
C ILE A 64 -0.34 10.68 4.79
N THR A 65 -0.32 11.89 4.23
CA THR A 65 -1.02 12.19 2.97
C THR A 65 -0.45 11.38 1.81
N GLY A 66 0.88 11.26 1.73
CA GLY A 66 1.56 10.51 0.69
C GLY A 66 1.33 9.00 0.80
N LEU A 67 1.29 8.44 2.01
CA LEU A 67 0.98 7.04 2.25
C LEU A 67 -0.46 6.72 1.83
N ILE A 68 -1.43 7.55 2.22
CA ILE A 68 -2.85 7.37 1.85
C ILE A 68 -3.04 7.50 0.34
N ARG A 69 -2.32 8.41 -0.33
CA ARG A 69 -2.39 8.61 -1.79
C ARG A 69 -1.52 7.66 -2.61
N GLY A 70 -0.73 6.77 -2.00
CA GLY A 70 0.14 5.87 -2.75
C GLY A 70 1.37 6.54 -3.39
N TRP A 71 1.83 7.68 -2.87
CA TRP A 71 2.96 8.44 -3.45
C TRP A 71 4.30 7.73 -3.21
N ARG A 72 4.86 7.13 -4.28
CA ARG A 72 6.13 6.37 -4.25
C ARG A 72 7.31 7.19 -3.71
N PHE A 73 7.40 8.48 -4.06
CA PHE A 73 8.49 9.34 -3.57
C PHE A 73 8.40 9.58 -2.06
N VAL A 74 7.19 9.83 -1.54
CA VAL A 74 6.98 10.05 -0.11
C VAL A 74 7.23 8.78 0.68
N PHE A 75 6.87 7.62 0.12
CA PHE A 75 7.20 6.33 0.71
C PHE A 75 8.71 6.21 1.00
N TRP A 76 9.55 6.40 -0.02
CA TRP A 76 11.01 6.35 0.13
C TRP A 76 11.54 7.39 1.09
N LEU A 77 11.04 8.63 0.99
CA LEU A 77 11.45 9.72 1.87
C LEU A 77 11.12 9.39 3.34
N SER A 78 9.95 8.83 3.61
CA SER A 78 9.55 8.42 4.96
C SER A 78 10.44 7.30 5.49
N LEU A 79 10.81 6.33 4.65
CA LEU A 79 11.66 5.21 5.03
C LEU A 79 13.07 5.67 5.44
N VAL A 80 13.65 6.57 4.65
CA VAL A 80 14.99 7.14 4.94
C VAL A 80 14.96 7.97 6.21
N VAL A 81 13.97 8.86 6.35
CA VAL A 81 13.88 9.75 7.52
C VAL A 81 13.61 8.96 8.79
N ALA A 82 12.69 7.99 8.77
CA ALA A 82 12.41 7.13 9.91
C ALA A 82 13.64 6.26 10.26
N GLY A 83 14.34 5.71 9.27
CA GLY A 83 15.60 4.98 9.49
C GLY A 83 16.68 5.85 10.15
N MET A 84 16.83 7.10 9.72
CA MET A 84 17.74 8.06 10.38
C MET A 84 17.32 8.34 11.83
N HIS A 85 16.01 8.39 12.12
CA HIS A 85 15.51 8.58 13.50
C HIS A 85 15.84 7.38 14.38
N VAL A 86 15.67 6.15 13.90
CA VAL A 86 16.08 4.95 14.64
C VAL A 86 17.55 5.04 15.03
N LEU A 87 18.43 5.39 14.09
CA LEU A 87 19.86 5.53 14.35
C LEU A 87 20.15 6.67 15.34
N GLY A 88 19.54 7.83 15.15
CA GLY A 88 19.76 9.00 16.01
C GLY A 88 19.26 8.81 17.45
N PHE A 89 18.13 8.13 17.64
CA PHE A 89 17.55 7.92 18.95
C PHE A 89 18.05 6.66 19.66
N SER A 90 18.71 5.73 18.95
CA SER A 90 19.20 4.45 19.50
C SER A 90 20.01 4.60 20.79
N LEU A 91 20.82 5.66 20.90
CA LEU A 91 21.70 5.90 22.04
C LEU A 91 21.07 6.74 23.17
N ARG A 92 20.04 7.54 22.87
CA ARG A 92 19.47 8.52 23.82
C ARG A 92 18.10 8.13 24.36
N ALA A 93 17.27 7.51 23.52
CA ALA A 93 15.90 7.18 23.83
C ALA A 93 15.52 5.86 23.13
N PRO A 94 15.94 4.70 23.68
CA PRO A 94 15.78 3.41 23.01
C PRO A 94 14.31 3.05 22.76
N PHE A 95 13.40 3.49 23.62
CA PHE A 95 11.95 3.31 23.41
C PHE A 95 11.44 4.07 22.18
N VAL A 96 11.88 5.33 21.99
CA VAL A 96 11.53 6.13 20.82
C VAL A 96 12.15 5.53 19.55
N ALA A 97 13.39 5.03 19.65
CA ALA A 97 14.04 4.32 18.55
C ALA A 97 13.29 3.04 18.16
N PHE A 98 12.76 2.30 19.14
CA PHE A 98 11.92 1.12 18.89
C PHE A 98 10.63 1.46 18.16
N LEU A 99 9.94 2.54 18.54
CA LEU A 99 8.73 2.99 17.83
C LEU A 99 9.04 3.36 16.37
N ASN A 100 10.11 4.12 16.14
CA ASN A 100 10.56 4.47 14.78
C ASN A 100 10.95 3.21 13.99
N LEU A 101 11.55 2.20 14.62
CA LEU A 101 11.89 0.94 13.97
C LEU A 101 10.63 0.19 13.56
N MET A 102 9.61 0.18 14.43
CA MET A 102 8.33 -0.44 14.12
C MET A 102 7.65 0.27 12.93
N ASP A 103 7.70 1.60 12.86
CA ASP A 103 7.20 2.37 11.71
C ASP A 103 7.97 2.02 10.43
N VAL A 104 9.31 1.94 10.47
CA VAL A 104 10.11 1.51 9.31
C VAL A 104 9.67 0.13 8.83
N LEU A 105 9.48 -0.83 9.74
CA LEU A 105 9.06 -2.19 9.40
C LEU A 105 7.65 -2.24 8.82
N LEU A 106 6.70 -1.50 9.42
CA LEU A 106 5.33 -1.42 8.93
C LEU A 106 5.26 -0.77 7.55
N VAL A 107 5.94 0.36 7.35
CA VAL A 107 6.04 1.02 6.05
C VAL A 107 6.71 0.09 5.05
N ALA A 108 7.86 -0.52 5.38
CA ALA A 108 8.52 -1.49 4.50
C ALA A 108 7.62 -2.68 4.14
N SER A 109 6.82 -3.19 5.09
CA SER A 109 5.88 -4.30 4.83
C SER A 109 4.79 -3.94 3.81
N SER A 110 4.41 -2.65 3.75
CA SER A 110 3.45 -2.13 2.79
C SER A 110 4.02 -1.96 1.37
N PHE A 111 5.30 -2.28 1.13
CA PHE A 111 5.96 -2.11 -0.17
C PHE A 111 5.16 -2.70 -1.35
N ARG A 112 4.55 -3.89 -1.17
CA ARG A 112 3.71 -4.52 -2.20
C ARG A 112 2.50 -3.69 -2.62
N HIS A 113 2.00 -2.82 -1.75
CA HIS A 113 0.90 -1.90 -2.08
C HIS A 113 1.36 -0.78 -3.01
N PHE A 114 2.57 -0.25 -2.82
CA PHE A 114 3.14 0.82 -3.65
C PHE A 114 3.76 0.30 -4.96
N TYR A 115 4.14 -0.97 -4.99
CA TYR A 115 4.74 -1.65 -6.12
C TYR A 115 4.01 -2.98 -6.35
N PRO A 116 2.76 -2.93 -6.88
CA PRO A 116 2.07 -4.16 -7.25
C PRO A 116 2.97 -4.92 -8.22
N GLN A 117 3.26 -6.18 -7.90
CA GLN A 117 3.97 -7.07 -8.81
C GLN A 117 3.12 -7.12 -10.07
N ALA A 118 3.69 -6.73 -11.21
CA ALA A 118 3.03 -6.95 -12.48
C ALA A 118 2.83 -8.45 -12.55
N ASP A 119 1.59 -8.91 -12.36
CA ASP A 119 1.24 -10.31 -12.47
C ASP A 119 1.78 -10.73 -13.81
N SER A 120 2.87 -11.50 -13.75
CA SER A 120 3.40 -12.22 -14.87
C SER A 120 2.41 -13.35 -15.06
N SER A 121 1.20 -13.01 -15.46
CA SER A 121 0.27 -13.93 -16.06
C SER A 121 0.83 -14.13 -17.45
N PRO A 122 1.58 -15.22 -17.72
CA PRO A 122 1.67 -15.68 -19.08
C PRO A 122 0.23 -16.03 -19.42
N HIS A 123 -0.48 -15.08 -20.03
CA HIS A 123 -1.29 -15.43 -21.18
C HIS A 123 -0.32 -16.01 -22.21
N THR A 124 0.11 -17.24 -21.91
CA THR A 124 0.21 -18.35 -22.83
C THR A 124 -1.14 -18.34 -23.53
N LEU A 125 -1.27 -17.44 -24.51
CA LEU A 125 -2.09 -17.65 -25.67
C LEU A 125 -1.57 -18.97 -26.21
N LYS A 126 -2.10 -20.09 -25.70
CA LYS A 126 -2.07 -21.33 -26.45
C LYS A 126 -2.69 -20.93 -27.78
N PRO A 127 -1.96 -20.97 -28.90
CA PRO A 127 -2.59 -20.76 -30.19
C PRO A 127 -3.75 -21.75 -30.24
N GLN A 128 -4.96 -21.22 -30.31
CA GLN A 128 -6.13 -22.00 -30.69
C GLN A 128 -5.83 -22.46 -32.11
N VAL A 129 -5.16 -23.61 -32.22
CA VAL A 129 -5.02 -24.35 -33.47
C VAL A 129 -6.44 -24.78 -33.81
N ARG A 130 -7.09 -23.93 -34.60
CA ARG A 130 -8.35 -24.26 -35.26
C ARG A 130 -8.01 -25.41 -36.21
N GLU A 131 -8.29 -26.64 -35.80
CA GLU A 131 -8.29 -27.77 -36.73
C GLU A 131 -9.40 -27.50 -37.76
N ILE A 132 -8.98 -27.09 -38.95
CA ILE A 132 -9.85 -26.99 -40.11
C ILE A 132 -9.98 -28.42 -40.63
N HIS A 133 -11.05 -29.11 -40.23
CA HIS A 133 -11.48 -30.31 -40.92
C HIS A 133 -12.01 -29.92 -42.29
N LEU A 134 -11.24 -30.28 -43.33
CA LEU A 134 -11.65 -30.29 -44.74
C LEU A 134 -12.35 -31.62 -45.07
#